data_AF-A0A932WX63-F1
#
_entry.id   AF-A0A932WX63-F1
#
_cell.length_a   1.000
_cell.length_b   1.000
_cell.length_c   1.000
_cell.angle_alpha   90.00
_cell.angle_beta   90.00
_cell.angle_gamma   90.00
#
_symmetry.space_group_name_H-M   'P 1'
#
loop_
_entity.id
_entity.type
_entity.pdbx_description
1 polymer ?
#
loop_
_entity_poly.entity_id
_entity_poly.type
_entity_poly.pdbx_seq_one_letter_code
_entity_poly.pdbx_strand_id
1 'polypeptide(L)'
;MKKSSFIIFLTVVCLTVRAQNYAGYSSGNYSGVNGVFFNPGNIADSRYRWSFNLVSANATIANNYGTIQAADLMNGGSEGFDKYITRKTGGQADVLADLDIFGPSLMVNLTAKSAISVTTRRRVMYNLDQMPVSLLTVLQDKTADVTFPARIDIKQFGLSANNWSEFGLTYA
;
A
#
# COMPACT_ATOMS: atom_id res chain seq x y z
N MET A 1 -34.64 15.85 11.45
CA MET A 1 -34.41 15.21 10.13
C MET A 1 -33.01 15.46 9.56
N LYS A 2 -32.46 16.68 9.59
CA LYS A 2 -31.13 17.01 9.01
C LYS A 2 -29.92 16.26 9.62
N LYS A 3 -29.97 15.91 10.91
CA LYS A 3 -28.88 15.19 11.61
C LYS A 3 -28.74 13.72 11.16
N SER A 4 -29.84 13.07 10.76
CA SER A 4 -29.83 11.65 10.36
C SER A 4 -29.23 11.47 8.96
N SER A 5 -29.52 12.37 8.02
CA SER A 5 -28.91 12.35 6.68
C SER A 5 -27.40 12.60 6.70
N PHE A 6 -26.91 13.42 7.64
CA PHE A 6 -25.47 13.68 7.79
C PHE A 6 -24.72 12.43 8.28
N ILE A 7 -25.30 11.69 9.22
CA ILE A 7 -24.72 10.43 9.72
C ILE A 7 -24.69 9.37 8.61
N ILE A 8 -25.76 9.25 7.82
CA ILE A 8 -25.82 8.30 6.70
C ILE A 8 -24.78 8.65 5.62
N PHE A 9 -24.63 9.94 5.28
CA PHE A 9 -23.60 10.40 4.34
C PHE A 9 -22.18 10.10 4.85
N LEU A 10 -21.91 10.32 6.14
CA LEU A 10 -20.61 10.03 6.75
C LEU A 10 -20.30 8.53 6.73
N THR A 11 -21.29 7.67 6.99
CA THR A 11 -21.14 6.21 6.93
C THR A 11 -20.86 5.71 5.52
N VAL A 12 -21.47 6.31 4.49
CA VAL A 12 -21.24 5.92 3.07
C VAL A 12 -19.84 6.33 2.59
N VAL A 13 -19.31 7.47 3.04
CA VAL A 13 -17.95 7.92 2.70
C VAL A 13 -16.87 7.03 3.33
N CYS A 14 -17.11 6.44 4.51
CA CYS A 14 -16.18 5.47 5.11
C CYS A 14 -16.07 4.14 4.34
N LEU A 15 -17.05 3.78 3.50
CA LEU A 15 -17.06 2.48 2.79
C LEU A 15 -16.19 2.45 1.52
N THR A 16 -15.64 3.59 1.08
CA THR A 16 -14.86 3.69 -0.16
C THR A 16 -13.34 3.74 0.04
N VAL A 17 -12.86 3.68 1.28
CA VAL A 17 -11.42 3.69 1.55
C VAL A 17 -10.84 2.28 1.33
N ARG A 18 -10.11 2.09 0.24
CA ARG A 18 -9.28 0.90 0.00
C ARG A 18 -7.80 1.22 0.16
N ALA A 19 -7.36 1.22 1.41
CA ALA A 19 -5.96 1.16 1.81
C ALA A 19 -5.79 -0.05 2.75
N GLN A 20 -5.95 -1.26 2.19
CA GLN A 20 -5.78 -2.50 2.95
C GLN A 20 -4.43 -3.11 2.63
N ASN A 21 -3.58 -3.22 3.65
CA ASN A 21 -2.34 -3.96 3.55
C ASN A 21 -2.68 -5.45 3.74
N TYR A 22 -2.08 -6.32 2.92
CA TYR A 22 -2.44 -7.74 2.83
C TYR A 22 -3.93 -8.04 2.55
N ALA A 23 -4.48 -7.47 1.48
CA ALA A 23 -5.85 -7.77 1.04
C ALA A 23 -6.08 -9.30 0.96
N GLY A 24 -7.08 -9.81 1.69
CA GLY A 24 -7.45 -11.22 1.76
C GLY A 24 -6.77 -12.05 2.86
N TYR A 25 -5.58 -11.66 3.35
CA TYR A 25 -4.88 -12.38 4.42
C TYR A 25 -5.12 -11.78 5.81
N SER A 26 -5.13 -10.44 5.92
CA SER A 26 -5.21 -9.74 7.21
C SER A 26 -6.56 -9.90 7.93
N SER A 27 -7.63 -10.21 7.20
CA SER A 27 -8.98 -10.44 7.75
C SER A 27 -9.31 -11.92 8.00
N GLY A 28 -8.38 -12.84 7.75
CA GLY A 28 -8.63 -14.27 7.90
C GLY A 28 -8.57 -14.72 9.36
N ASN A 29 -9.37 -15.75 9.70
CA ASN A 29 -9.34 -16.43 11.02
C ASN A 29 -7.99 -17.14 11.32
N TYR A 30 -7.11 -17.21 10.32
CA TYR A 30 -5.77 -17.80 10.38
C TYR A 30 -4.66 -16.77 10.13
N SER A 31 -4.93 -15.49 10.37
CA SER A 31 -3.94 -14.41 10.26
C SER A 31 -2.86 -14.45 11.37
N GLY A 32 -3.12 -15.17 12.47
CA GLY A 32 -2.16 -15.35 13.57
C GLY A 32 -1.74 -14.01 14.19
N VAL A 33 -0.44 -13.84 14.43
CA VAL A 33 0.10 -12.58 15.00
C VAL A 33 -0.13 -11.36 14.09
N ASN A 34 -0.26 -11.55 12.78
CA ASN A 34 -0.50 -10.45 11.84
C ASN A 34 -1.91 -9.85 11.97
N GLY A 35 -2.85 -10.59 12.58
CA GLY A 35 -4.21 -10.10 12.84
C GLY A 35 -4.25 -8.88 13.77
N VAL A 36 -3.23 -8.68 14.62
CA VAL A 36 -3.10 -7.55 15.56
C VAL A 36 -3.14 -6.21 14.83
N PHE A 37 -2.49 -6.12 13.67
CA PHE A 37 -2.37 -4.87 12.91
C PHE A 37 -3.68 -4.44 12.26
N PHE A 38 -4.62 -5.38 12.08
CA PHE A 38 -5.97 -5.07 11.63
C PHE A 38 -6.89 -4.77 12.81
N ASN A 39 -6.92 -5.66 13.79
CA ASN A 39 -7.64 -5.47 15.05
C ASN A 39 -6.92 -6.21 16.18
N PRO A 40 -6.47 -5.51 17.24
CA PRO A 40 -5.85 -6.13 18.41
C PRO A 40 -6.65 -7.29 19.01
N GLY A 41 -7.98 -7.25 18.95
CA GLY A 41 -8.85 -8.33 19.47
C GLY A 41 -8.77 -9.66 18.70
N ASN A 42 -8.21 -9.66 17.48
CA ASN A 42 -8.13 -10.88 16.66
C ASN A 42 -7.22 -11.97 17.27
N ILE A 43 -6.30 -11.61 18.17
CA ILE A 43 -5.45 -12.60 18.82
C ILE A 43 -6.21 -13.44 19.85
N ALA A 44 -7.30 -12.92 20.44
CA ALA A 44 -8.11 -13.66 21.41
C ALA A 44 -8.96 -14.77 20.75
N ASP A 45 -9.38 -14.60 19.50
CA ASP A 45 -10.09 -15.62 18.69
C ASP A 45 -9.15 -16.37 17.71
N SER A 46 -7.83 -16.31 17.95
CA SER A 46 -6.87 -17.00 17.10
C SER A 46 -6.99 -18.52 17.24
N ARG A 47 -7.03 -19.23 16.11
CA ARG A 47 -7.05 -20.71 16.06
C ARG A 47 -5.70 -21.34 16.42
N TYR A 48 -4.63 -20.54 16.46
CA TYR A 48 -3.30 -21.00 16.83
C TYR A 48 -3.02 -20.79 18.32
N ARG A 49 -2.43 -21.79 18.98
CA ARG A 49 -1.95 -21.63 20.37
C ARG A 49 -0.78 -20.66 20.48
N TRP A 50 0.05 -20.63 19.45
CA TRP A 50 1.14 -19.67 19.28
C TRP A 50 1.32 -19.38 17.79
N SER A 51 1.76 -18.18 17.46
CA SER A 51 2.04 -17.78 16.07
C SER A 51 3.29 -16.91 16.06
N PHE A 52 4.25 -17.28 15.23
CA PHE A 52 5.48 -16.54 15.05
C PHE A 52 5.58 -16.05 13.60
N ASN A 53 5.79 -14.75 13.43
CA ASN A 53 6.20 -14.16 12.17
C ASN A 53 7.68 -13.82 12.30
N LEU A 54 8.53 -14.39 11.44
CA LEU A 54 9.95 -14.04 11.41
C LEU A 54 10.17 -12.74 10.64
N VAL A 55 9.68 -12.71 9.40
CA VAL A 55 9.67 -11.54 8.54
C VAL A 55 8.61 -11.73 7.47
N SER A 56 7.83 -10.70 7.20
CA SER A 56 6.96 -10.63 6.03
C SER A 56 6.96 -9.22 5.47
N ALA A 57 6.75 -9.07 4.17
CA ALA A 57 6.67 -7.76 3.54
C ALA A 57 5.42 -7.63 2.67
N ASN A 58 4.91 -6.40 2.57
CA ASN A 58 3.85 -6.01 1.66
C ASN A 58 4.27 -4.71 0.97
N ALA A 59 4.15 -4.67 -0.35
CA ALA A 59 4.47 -3.50 -1.13
C ALA A 59 3.30 -3.18 -2.05
N THR A 60 2.93 -1.91 -2.11
CA THR A 60 1.86 -1.41 -2.97
C THR A 60 2.39 -0.24 -3.78
N ILE A 61 2.27 -0.30 -5.09
CA ILE A 61 2.57 0.82 -5.99
C ILE A 61 1.28 1.12 -6.75
N ALA A 62 0.80 2.36 -6.65
CA ALA A 62 -0.37 2.85 -7.38
C ALA A 62 0.01 4.13 -8.14
N ASN A 63 -0.44 4.24 -9.38
CA ASN A 63 -0.18 5.43 -10.18
C ASN A 63 -1.27 5.59 -11.26
N ASN A 64 -1.37 6.79 -11.83
CA ASN A 64 -2.23 7.09 -12.99
C ASN A 64 -1.44 7.40 -14.27
N TYR A 65 -0.16 6.99 -14.31
CA TYR A 65 0.77 7.24 -15.40
C TYR A 65 0.91 6.06 -16.36
N GLY A 66 1.15 4.86 -15.84
CA GLY A 66 1.36 3.63 -16.59
C GLY A 66 0.34 2.57 -16.19
N THR A 67 -0.44 2.12 -17.16
CA THR A 67 -1.45 1.08 -16.99
C THR A 67 -0.99 -0.20 -17.70
N ILE A 68 -1.10 -1.32 -17.00
CA ILE A 68 -0.87 -2.65 -17.56
C ILE A 68 -2.23 -3.33 -17.69
N GLN A 69 -2.53 -3.87 -18.87
CA GLN A 69 -3.74 -4.66 -19.07
C GLN A 69 -3.43 -6.13 -18.78
N ALA A 70 -4.29 -6.79 -17.99
CA ALA A 70 -4.10 -8.20 -17.63
C ALA A 70 -4.06 -9.13 -18.86
N ALA A 71 -4.80 -8.81 -19.91
CA ALA A 71 -4.79 -9.55 -21.17
C ALA A 71 -3.40 -9.54 -21.85
N ASP A 72 -2.68 -8.43 -21.75
CA ASP A 72 -1.34 -8.27 -22.33
C ASP A 72 -0.30 -9.12 -21.58
N LEU A 73 -0.47 -9.30 -20.27
CA LEU A 73 0.37 -10.17 -19.43
C LEU A 73 0.12 -11.67 -19.69
N MET A 74 -1.13 -12.06 -19.97
CA MET A 74 -1.49 -13.45 -20.19
C MET A 74 -1.09 -13.97 -21.59
N ASN A 75 -0.95 -13.07 -22.56
CA ASN A 75 -0.53 -13.38 -23.93
C ASN A 75 0.99 -13.22 -24.15
N GLY A 76 1.77 -13.08 -23.07
CA GLY A 76 3.17 -12.65 -23.10
C GLY A 76 4.11 -13.57 -23.89
N GLY A 77 4.73 -13.01 -24.94
CA GLY A 77 5.88 -13.58 -25.66
C GLY A 77 7.20 -13.11 -25.06
N SER A 78 8.34 -13.42 -25.71
CA SER A 78 9.70 -13.12 -25.26
C SER A 78 10.12 -11.64 -25.32
N GLU A 79 9.18 -10.71 -25.47
CA GLU A 79 9.46 -9.27 -25.55
C GLU A 79 9.48 -8.61 -24.16
N GLY A 80 10.24 -7.51 -24.04
CA GLY A 80 10.43 -6.81 -22.77
C GLY A 80 9.13 -6.26 -22.18
N PHE A 81 9.07 -6.24 -20.84
CA PHE A 81 7.92 -5.77 -20.04
C PHE A 81 7.42 -4.37 -20.43
N ASP A 82 8.29 -3.56 -21.03
CA ASP A 82 8.00 -2.20 -21.47
C ASP A 82 6.90 -2.10 -22.54
N LYS A 83 6.77 -3.11 -23.40
CA LYS A 83 5.76 -3.17 -24.46
C LYS A 83 4.33 -3.27 -23.93
N TYR A 84 4.18 -3.76 -22.71
CA TYR A 84 2.88 -4.05 -22.09
C TYR A 84 2.39 -2.91 -21.18
N ILE A 85 3.14 -1.81 -21.10
CA ILE A 85 2.78 -0.64 -20.29
C ILE A 85 2.25 0.47 -21.22
N THR A 86 0.95 0.73 -21.15
CA THR A 86 0.36 1.92 -21.77
C THR A 86 0.62 3.13 -20.90
N ARG A 87 1.34 4.13 -21.41
CA ARG A 87 1.70 5.34 -20.67
C ARG A 87 0.88 6.55 -21.08
N LYS A 88 0.60 7.41 -20.10
CA LYS A 88 0.03 8.74 -20.32
C LYS A 88 1.07 9.64 -20.99
N THR A 89 0.68 10.38 -22.03
CA THR A 89 1.58 11.22 -22.85
C THR A 89 1.55 12.71 -22.49
N GLY A 90 0.75 13.13 -21.50
CA GLY A 90 0.68 14.53 -21.08
C GLY A 90 -0.09 14.76 -19.78
N GLY A 91 -0.06 16.00 -19.29
CA GLY A 91 -0.69 16.41 -18.02
C GLY A 91 0.17 16.09 -16.80
N GLN A 92 -0.47 15.88 -15.66
CA GLN A 92 0.20 15.43 -14.43
C GLN A 92 0.00 13.94 -14.16
N ALA A 93 0.90 13.37 -13.37
CA ALA A 93 0.90 12.01 -12.88
C ALA A 93 1.03 12.01 -11.35
N ASP A 94 0.27 11.12 -10.72
CA ASP A 94 0.31 10.86 -9.28
C ASP A 94 0.85 9.45 -9.05
N VAL A 95 1.70 9.31 -8.04
CA VAL A 95 2.34 8.03 -7.69
C VAL A 95 2.32 7.86 -6.17
N LEU A 96 1.73 6.76 -5.73
CA LEU A 96 1.81 6.29 -4.36
C LEU A 96 2.65 5.01 -4.32
N ALA A 97 3.63 4.97 -3.42
CA ALA A 97 4.38 3.78 -3.10
C ALA A 97 4.35 3.55 -1.59
N ASP A 98 3.91 2.37 -1.17
CA ASP A 98 3.86 1.93 0.22
C ASP A 98 4.65 0.62 0.35
N LEU A 99 5.44 0.52 1.42
CA LEU A 99 6.20 -0.66 1.80
C LEU A 99 6.04 -0.87 3.30
N ASP A 100 5.42 -1.98 3.65
CA ASP A 100 5.36 -2.49 5.01
C ASP A 100 6.27 -3.71 5.16
N ILE A 101 7.09 -3.70 6.21
CA ILE A 101 7.92 -4.83 6.63
C ILE A 101 7.50 -5.19 8.05
N PHE A 102 6.94 -6.38 8.21
CA PHE A 102 6.61 -6.97 9.49
C PHE A 102 7.81 -7.78 9.94
N GLY A 103 8.38 -7.41 11.07
CA GLY A 103 9.56 -8.08 11.62
C GLY A 103 9.18 -9.22 12.54
N PRO A 104 10.17 -9.70 13.33
CA PRO A 104 9.96 -10.72 14.34
C PRO A 104 8.80 -10.34 15.27
N SER A 105 7.78 -11.19 15.29
CA SER A 105 6.56 -10.99 16.05
C SER A 105 6.08 -12.33 16.60
N LEU A 106 5.65 -12.35 17.86
CA LEU A 106 5.19 -13.55 18.54
C LEU A 106 3.84 -13.29 19.20
N MET A 107 2.92 -14.21 19.01
CA MET A 107 1.63 -14.28 19.71
C MET A 107 1.55 -15.60 20.46
N VAL A 108 1.07 -15.57 21.69
CA VAL A 108 0.83 -16.75 22.53
C VAL A 108 -0.54 -16.63 23.18
N ASN A 109 -1.36 -17.67 23.05
CA ASN A 109 -2.65 -17.76 23.73
C ASN A 109 -2.42 -18.22 25.17
N LEU A 110 -2.89 -17.44 26.13
CA LEU A 110 -2.82 -17.73 27.56
C LEU A 110 -4.00 -18.61 27.99
N THR A 111 -5.20 -18.33 27.46
CA THR A 111 -6.44 -19.09 27.69
C THR A 111 -7.21 -19.21 26.36
N ALA A 112 -8.34 -19.92 26.35
CA ALA A 112 -9.23 -20.02 25.18
C ALA A 112 -9.84 -18.68 24.72
N LYS A 113 -9.68 -17.60 25.50
CA LYS A 113 -10.20 -16.26 25.20
C LYS A 113 -9.20 -15.13 25.50
N SER A 114 -7.95 -15.47 25.79
CA SER A 114 -6.94 -14.46 26.07
C SER A 114 -5.61 -14.80 25.43
N ALA A 115 -4.95 -13.78 24.90
CA ALA A 115 -3.67 -13.89 24.25
C ALA A 115 -2.83 -12.63 24.44
N ILE A 116 -1.51 -12.83 24.43
CA ILE A 116 -0.53 -11.76 24.45
C ILE A 116 0.30 -11.82 23.17
N SER A 117 0.67 -10.68 22.64
CA SER A 117 1.57 -10.61 21.49
C SER A 117 2.54 -9.45 21.58
N VAL A 118 3.73 -9.69 21.04
CA VAL A 118 4.78 -8.70 20.81
C VAL A 118 4.98 -8.62 19.31
N THR A 119 4.96 -7.41 18.77
CA THR A 119 5.03 -7.18 17.33
C THR A 119 6.08 -6.13 16.97
N THR A 120 6.69 -6.30 15.80
CA THR A 120 7.58 -5.30 15.21
C THR A 120 7.16 -5.03 13.78
N ARG A 121 7.17 -3.76 13.37
CA ARG A 121 6.81 -3.37 12.01
C ARG A 121 7.56 -2.11 11.60
N ARG A 122 7.89 -2.02 10.32
CA ARG A 122 8.37 -0.82 9.66
C ARG A 122 7.46 -0.49 8.49
N ARG A 123 7.14 0.79 8.30
CA ARG A 123 6.27 1.25 7.23
C ARG A 123 6.89 2.44 6.55
N VAL A 124 6.91 2.44 5.23
CA VAL A 124 7.44 3.53 4.41
C VAL A 124 6.42 3.88 3.35
N MET A 125 6.02 5.15 3.31
CA MET A 125 5.08 5.68 2.32
C MET A 125 5.70 6.85 1.57
N TYR A 126 5.61 6.82 0.25
CA TYR A 126 5.92 7.93 -0.64
C TYR A 126 4.69 8.29 -1.45
N ASN A 127 4.38 9.58 -1.50
CA ASN A 127 3.31 10.12 -2.32
C ASN A 127 3.89 11.26 -3.18
N LEU A 128 3.81 11.10 -4.50
CA LEU A 128 4.11 12.12 -5.49
C LEU A 128 2.78 12.60 -6.06
N ASP A 129 2.47 13.87 -5.84
CA ASP A 129 1.25 14.53 -6.30
C ASP A 129 1.59 15.47 -7.45
N GLN A 130 0.79 15.44 -8.50
CA GLN A 130 0.84 16.34 -9.64
C GLN A 130 2.22 16.46 -10.32
N MET A 131 2.93 15.35 -10.46
CA MET A 131 4.21 15.32 -11.17
C MET A 131 4.01 15.54 -12.68
N PRO A 132 4.69 16.51 -13.31
CA PRO A 132 4.56 16.72 -14.75
C PRO A 132 5.01 15.49 -15.54
N VAL A 133 4.18 15.00 -16.47
CA VAL A 133 4.50 13.85 -17.33
C VAL A 133 5.75 14.10 -18.18
N SER A 134 6.00 15.34 -18.59
CA SER A 134 7.20 15.72 -19.34
C SER A 134 8.49 15.45 -18.55
N LEU A 135 8.47 15.61 -17.22
CA LEU A 135 9.61 15.28 -16.37
C LEU A 135 9.83 13.75 -16.31
N LEU A 136 8.76 12.96 -16.22
CA LEU A 136 8.84 11.51 -16.25
C LEU A 136 9.42 10.98 -17.56
N THR A 137 9.00 11.54 -18.71
CA THR A 137 9.52 11.15 -20.02
C THR A 137 11.02 11.45 -20.14
N VAL A 138 11.48 12.62 -19.67
CA VAL A 138 12.92 12.95 -19.67
C VAL A 138 13.74 12.02 -18.75
N LEU A 139 13.19 11.62 -17.60
CA LEU A 139 13.87 10.69 -16.68
C LEU A 139 13.94 9.25 -17.23
N GLN A 140 12.98 8.86 -18.07
CA GLN A 140 12.89 7.52 -18.65
C GLN A 140 13.68 7.39 -19.95
N ASP A 141 13.68 8.43 -20.77
CA ASP A 141 14.31 8.39 -22.09
C ASP A 141 15.82 8.64 -21.97
N LYS A 142 16.61 7.56 -21.96
CA LYS A 142 18.08 7.60 -21.90
C LYS A 142 18.73 8.06 -23.21
N THR A 143 17.93 8.26 -24.26
CA THR A 143 18.36 8.50 -25.64
C THR A 143 17.76 9.74 -26.28
N ALA A 144 16.81 10.41 -25.62
CA ALA A 144 16.25 11.65 -26.13
C ALA A 144 17.33 12.75 -26.14
N ASP A 145 17.58 13.34 -27.30
CA ASP A 145 18.26 14.63 -27.42
C ASP A 145 17.40 15.69 -26.72
N VAL A 146 17.60 15.85 -25.42
CA VAL A 146 16.94 16.89 -24.63
C VAL A 146 17.45 18.22 -25.17
N THR A 147 16.67 18.83 -26.07
CA THR A 147 16.99 20.14 -26.63
C THR A 147 16.72 21.17 -25.53
N PHE A 148 17.78 21.61 -24.88
CA PHE A 148 17.67 22.64 -23.86
C PHE A 148 17.42 24.02 -24.50
N PRO A 149 16.55 24.86 -23.91
CA PRO A 149 15.90 24.67 -22.62
C PRO A 149 14.60 23.85 -22.69
N ALA A 150 14.55 22.72 -21.98
CA ALA A 150 13.31 21.99 -21.77
C ALA A 150 12.44 22.75 -20.75
N ARG A 151 11.27 23.23 -21.18
CA ARG A 151 10.33 23.92 -20.30
C ARG A 151 9.54 22.90 -19.48
N ILE A 152 9.89 22.77 -18.21
CA ILE A 152 9.17 21.90 -17.25
C ILE A 152 8.25 22.79 -16.42
N ASP A 153 6.93 22.58 -16.53
CA ASP A 153 5.93 23.36 -15.79
C ASP A 153 5.63 22.71 -14.44
N ILE A 154 6.35 23.11 -13.39
CA ILE A 154 6.24 22.57 -12.02
C ILE A 154 5.40 23.53 -11.17
N LYS A 155 4.08 23.58 -11.40
CA LYS A 155 3.19 24.50 -10.68
C LYS A 155 2.65 23.97 -9.36
N GLN A 156 2.39 22.67 -9.26
CA GLN A 156 1.68 22.06 -8.13
C GLN A 156 2.28 20.73 -7.68
N PHE A 157 3.51 20.41 -8.13
CA PHE A 157 4.17 19.17 -7.76
C PHE A 157 4.40 19.10 -6.25
N GLY A 158 3.92 18.04 -5.63
CA GLY A 158 4.10 17.73 -4.22
C GLY A 158 4.82 16.40 -4.03
N LEU A 159 5.74 16.34 -3.06
CA LEU A 159 6.36 15.11 -2.60
C LEU A 159 6.15 15.00 -1.10
N SER A 160 5.59 13.89 -0.66
CA SER A 160 5.43 13.53 0.76
C SER A 160 6.05 12.17 1.01
N ALA A 161 6.79 12.06 2.12
CA ALA A 161 7.42 10.83 2.54
C ALA A 161 7.18 10.63 4.03
N ASN A 162 6.78 9.42 4.42
CA ASN A 162 6.60 9.05 5.81
C ASN A 162 7.31 7.72 6.11
N ASN A 163 7.89 7.61 7.29
CA ASN A 163 8.58 6.42 7.75
C ASN A 163 8.25 6.17 9.21
N TRP A 164 7.75 4.97 9.51
CA TRP A 164 7.43 4.53 10.86
C TRP A 164 8.22 3.28 11.20
N SER A 165 8.68 3.22 12.44
CA SER A 165 9.18 2.01 13.08
C SER A 165 8.36 1.80 14.34
N GLU A 166 7.67 0.67 14.40
CA GLU A 166 6.65 0.35 15.37
C GLU A 166 7.08 -0.87 16.19
N PHE A 167 6.92 -0.76 17.51
CA PHE A 167 7.03 -1.86 18.45
C PHE A 167 5.70 -1.93 19.21
N GLY A 168 5.06 -3.09 19.20
CA GLY A 168 3.74 -3.30 19.79
C GLY A 168 3.77 -4.35 20.89
N LEU A 169 3.00 -4.08 21.95
CA LEU A 169 2.59 -5.08 22.93
C LEU A 169 1.07 -5.07 22.97
N THR A 170 0.45 -6.22 22.78
CA THR A 170 -1.02 -6.35 22.78
C THR A 170 -1.45 -7.47 23.70
N TYR A 171 -2.48 -7.18 24.49
CA TYR A 171 -3.20 -8.16 25.29
C TYR A 171 -4.67 -8.07 24.89
N ALA A 172 -5.28 -9.22 24.60
CA ALA A 172 -6.71 -9.34 24.30
C ALA A 172 -7.28 -10.53 25.07
#